data_AF-A0A3S4FQ75-F1
#
_entry.id   AF-A0A3S4FQ75-F1
#
_cell.length_a   1.000
_cell.length_b   1.000
_cell.length_c   1.000
_cell.angle_alpha   90.00
_cell.angle_beta   90.00
_cell.angle_gamma   90.00
#
_symmetry.space_group_name_H-M   'P 1'
#
loop_
_entity.id
_entity.type
_entity.pdbx_description
1 polymer ?
#
loop_
_entity_poly.entity_id
_entity_poly.type
_entity_poly.pdbx_seq_one_letter_code
_entity_poly.pdbx_strand_id
1 'polypeptide(L)'
;MANPTMGMAALSGTMAGTQQGMISFTQSNEQEADRIGIQVLQRAGFDPEAMPDFLQKLADQSRYASKPPEMLLTHPLPDSRLSDARNRANQMARRITQSTQDYYMAKVRALGMYSSAGYGLTEDVLGAYEKGNVRQQTAAKYGRAILFYEAKKYDAARRLIQPLLDKDRDNVWFLDLMTDIDLGQKRAAQAISRLQAANAAQSNNPVLQLNLANAYVEGGQPAQASKILNRYTFAHPDDPNGWDLLAQASAAQGLRDEELSARAESLALGGRLDQAIGLLSNASALQKLGSLKQARYDARIDQLRQLQQRFRQYQRS
;
A
#
# COMPACT_ATOMS: atom_id res chain seq x y z
N MET A 1 -15.25 4.42 -10.25
CA MET A 1 -14.51 3.18 -9.94
C MET A 1 -14.90 2.58 -8.61
N ALA A 2 -14.87 1.25 -8.57
CA ALA A 2 -14.85 0.49 -7.34
C ALA A 2 -13.59 0.87 -6.55
N ASN A 3 -13.78 1.18 -5.26
CA ASN A 3 -12.71 1.23 -4.26
C ASN A 3 -11.74 0.06 -4.54
N PRO A 4 -10.41 0.21 -4.57
CA PRO A 4 -9.48 -0.91 -4.81
C PRO A 4 -9.71 -2.12 -3.88
N THR A 5 -10.45 -1.94 -2.79
CA THR A 5 -11.02 -2.99 -1.94
C THR A 5 -12.10 -3.87 -2.61
N MET A 6 -12.89 -3.37 -3.56
CA MET A 6 -13.94 -4.15 -4.25
C MET A 6 -13.39 -5.09 -5.35
N GLY A 7 -12.17 -4.83 -5.86
CA GLY A 7 -11.43 -5.79 -6.69
C GLY A 7 -10.87 -6.98 -5.89
N MET A 8 -10.71 -6.81 -4.57
CA MET A 8 -10.23 -7.86 -3.66
C MET A 8 -11.35 -8.74 -3.09
N ALA A 9 -12.60 -8.28 -3.09
CA ALA A 9 -13.73 -9.04 -2.55
C ALA A 9 -14.09 -10.31 -3.37
N ALA A 10 -13.72 -10.36 -4.65
CA ALA A 10 -13.98 -11.53 -5.51
C ALA A 10 -12.99 -12.69 -5.27
N LEU A 11 -11.99 -12.52 -4.41
CA LEU A 11 -10.97 -13.54 -4.12
C LEU A 11 -11.12 -14.22 -2.74
N SER A 12 -12.16 -13.91 -1.96
CA SER A 12 -12.33 -14.47 -0.62
C SER A 12 -12.92 -15.88 -0.57
N GLY A 13 -13.09 -16.56 -1.72
CA GLY A 13 -13.85 -17.82 -1.82
C GLY A 13 -13.06 -19.11 -1.61
N THR A 14 -11.72 -19.11 -1.53
CA THR A 14 -10.92 -20.36 -1.60
C THR A 14 -9.75 -20.49 -0.62
N MET A 15 -9.70 -19.74 0.47
CA MET A 15 -8.69 -19.92 1.52
C MET A 15 -9.26 -20.67 2.74
N ALA A 16 -9.71 -21.90 2.52
CA ALA A 16 -10.00 -22.86 3.58
C ALA A 16 -9.05 -24.05 3.41
N GLY A 17 -7.85 -23.97 4.02
CA GLY A 17 -6.96 -25.13 4.08
C GLY A 17 -5.46 -24.85 4.00
N THR A 18 -4.92 -23.95 4.83
CA THR A 18 -3.47 -23.92 5.15
C THR A 18 -3.26 -23.45 6.57
N GLN A 19 -3.65 -24.28 7.55
CA GLN A 19 -3.19 -24.11 8.93
C GLN A 19 -1.77 -24.72 9.01
N GLN A 20 -0.83 -24.12 8.25
CA GLN A 20 0.57 -24.49 8.26
C GLN A 20 1.18 -24.02 9.59
N GLY A 21 1.97 -24.87 10.25
CA GLY A 21 2.47 -24.66 11.61
C GLY A 21 3.06 -23.27 11.83
N MET A 22 2.55 -22.55 12.83
CA MET A 22 3.12 -21.26 13.21
C MET A 22 4.57 -21.48 13.67
N ILE A 23 5.51 -20.89 12.95
CA ILE A 23 6.91 -20.87 13.34
C ILE A 23 7.01 -19.90 14.51
N SER A 24 7.28 -20.42 15.70
CA SER A 24 7.57 -19.63 16.88
C SER A 24 9.08 -19.46 17.01
N PHE A 25 9.55 -18.24 17.27
CA PHE A 25 10.97 -17.98 17.49
C PHE A 25 11.39 -18.42 18.89
N THR A 26 12.62 -18.93 19.01
CA THR A 26 13.18 -19.23 20.32
C THR A 26 13.44 -17.93 21.08
N GLN A 27 13.49 -18.01 22.41
CA GLN A 27 13.81 -16.86 23.25
C GLN A 27 15.17 -16.24 22.91
N SER A 28 16.16 -17.06 22.51
CA SER A 28 17.47 -16.57 22.07
C SER A 28 17.37 -15.71 20.81
N ASN A 29 16.52 -16.11 19.86
CA ASN A 29 16.32 -15.37 18.61
C ASN A 29 15.66 -14.01 18.90
N GLU A 30 14.66 -13.96 19.78
CA GLU A 30 14.01 -12.71 20.19
C GLU A 30 14.96 -11.77 20.91
N GLN A 31 15.81 -12.28 21.81
CA GLN A 31 16.80 -11.47 22.51
C GLN A 31 17.87 -10.90 21.57
N GLU A 32 18.32 -11.69 20.59
CA GLU A 32 19.24 -11.22 19.58
C GLU A 32 18.59 -10.17 18.67
N ALA A 33 17.34 -10.40 18.26
CA ALA A 33 16.56 -9.45 17.46
C ALA A 33 16.37 -8.11 18.19
N ASP A 34 16.00 -8.11 19.47
CA ASP A 34 15.87 -6.88 20.26
C ASP A 34 17.20 -6.14 20.41
N ARG A 35 18.28 -6.88 20.69
CA ARG A 35 19.63 -6.32 20.86
C ARG A 35 20.11 -5.63 19.60
N ILE A 36 19.91 -6.23 18.43
CA ILE A 36 20.30 -5.63 17.15
C ILE A 36 19.31 -4.52 16.78
N GLY A 37 18.02 -4.76 16.98
CA GLY A 37 16.93 -3.84 16.63
C GLY A 37 17.05 -2.49 17.33
N ILE A 38 17.35 -2.47 18.64
CA ILE A 38 17.48 -1.20 19.38
C ILE A 38 18.68 -0.36 18.91
N GLN A 39 19.78 -1.03 18.50
CA GLN A 39 20.94 -0.34 17.93
C GLN A 39 20.60 0.26 16.57
N VAL A 40 19.87 -0.48 15.73
CA VAL A 40 19.40 0.02 14.43
C VAL A 40 18.43 1.19 14.62
N LEU A 41 17.50 1.10 15.57
CA LEU A 41 16.56 2.14 15.93
C LEU A 41 17.28 3.45 16.29
N GLN A 42 18.30 3.36 17.15
CA GLN A 42 19.13 4.51 17.53
C GLN A 42 19.92 5.10 16.34
N ARG A 43 20.55 4.25 15.52
CA ARG A 43 21.34 4.68 14.35
C ARG A 43 20.47 5.35 13.28
N ALA A 44 19.24 4.88 13.11
CA ALA A 44 18.24 5.50 12.24
C ALA A 44 17.68 6.81 12.81
N GLY A 45 18.04 7.14 14.06
CA GLY A 45 17.71 8.39 14.71
C GLY A 45 16.35 8.43 15.38
N PHE A 46 15.78 7.27 15.69
CA PHE A 46 14.58 7.13 16.53
C PHE A 46 14.95 7.04 18.03
N ASP A 47 13.95 7.19 18.89
CA ASP A 47 14.10 7.06 20.35
C ASP A 47 14.31 5.59 20.76
N PRO A 48 15.43 5.21 21.39
CA PRO A 48 15.65 3.86 21.90
C PRO A 48 14.61 3.40 22.91
N GLU A 49 14.01 4.33 23.68
CA GLU A 49 12.98 4.02 24.68
C GLU A 49 11.66 3.58 24.04
N ALA A 50 11.43 3.89 22.77
CA ALA A 50 10.20 3.50 22.07
C ALA A 50 10.05 1.97 21.94
N MET A 51 11.16 1.22 21.95
CA MET A 51 11.12 -0.25 21.92
C MET A 51 10.56 -0.84 23.22
N PRO A 52 11.15 -0.62 24.41
CA PRO A 52 10.60 -1.13 25.65
C PRO A 52 9.21 -0.57 25.97
N ASP A 53 8.90 0.68 25.59
CA ASP A 53 7.55 1.25 25.74
C ASP A 53 6.51 0.48 24.91
N PHE A 54 6.86 0.11 23.67
CA PHE A 54 5.98 -0.68 22.82
C PHE A 54 5.79 -2.10 23.35
N LEU A 55 6.87 -2.75 23.82
CA LEU A 55 6.79 -4.07 24.45
C LEU A 55 5.95 -4.05 25.73
N GLN A 56 6.11 -3.03 26.58
CA GLN A 56 5.28 -2.85 27.76
C GLN A 56 3.80 -2.71 27.39
N LYS A 57 3.49 -1.91 26.35
CA LYS A 57 2.12 -1.76 25.87
C LYS A 57 1.50 -3.09 25.42
N LEU A 58 2.27 -3.96 24.76
CA LEU A 58 1.80 -5.30 24.38
C LEU A 58 1.58 -6.19 25.60
N ALA A 59 2.52 -6.16 26.55
CA ALA A 59 2.40 -6.91 27.80
C ALA A 59 1.14 -6.49 28.57
N ASP A 60 0.89 -5.19 28.70
CA ASP A 60 -0.31 -4.65 29.36
C ASP A 60 -1.59 -5.08 28.65
N GLN A 61 -1.63 -5.03 27.32
CA GLN A 61 -2.77 -5.49 26.54
C GLN A 61 -3.00 -7.00 26.68
N SER A 62 -1.94 -7.81 26.73
CA SER A 62 -2.07 -9.26 26.90
C SER A 62 -2.55 -9.67 28.30
N ARG A 63 -2.25 -8.88 29.34
CA ARG A 63 -2.63 -9.19 30.73
C ARG A 63 -4.14 -9.19 30.94
N TYR A 64 -4.86 -8.35 30.20
CA TYR A 64 -6.30 -8.15 30.35
C TYR A 64 -7.13 -8.69 29.16
N ALA A 65 -6.48 -9.34 28.19
CA ALA A 65 -7.15 -9.88 27.01
C ALA A 65 -7.28 -11.41 27.08
N SER A 66 -8.46 -11.93 26.74
CA SER A 66 -8.74 -13.37 26.67
C SER A 66 -7.96 -14.08 25.56
N LYS A 67 -7.57 -13.35 24.52
CA LYS A 67 -6.70 -13.81 23.43
C LYS A 67 -5.51 -12.84 23.33
N PRO A 68 -4.26 -13.30 23.49
CA PRO A 68 -3.11 -12.43 23.34
C PRO A 68 -2.99 -11.93 21.88
N PRO A 69 -2.36 -10.78 21.64
CA PRO A 69 -2.05 -10.32 20.29
C PRO A 69 -1.32 -11.41 19.49
N GLU A 70 -1.70 -11.61 18.23
CA GLU A 70 -1.17 -12.71 17.41
C GLU A 70 0.35 -12.64 17.23
N MET A 71 0.92 -11.43 17.25
CA MET A 71 2.37 -11.22 17.24
C MET A 71 3.07 -11.90 18.43
N LEU A 72 2.43 -12.02 19.61
CA LEU A 72 3.00 -12.69 20.76
C LEU A 72 2.99 -14.23 20.64
N LEU A 73 2.23 -14.78 19.69
CA LEU A 73 2.22 -16.22 19.41
C LEU A 73 3.49 -16.65 18.66
N THR A 74 3.99 -15.81 17.75
CA THR A 74 5.26 -16.05 17.03
C THR A 74 6.47 -15.44 17.75
N HIS A 75 6.27 -14.33 18.48
CA HIS A 75 7.30 -13.61 19.23
C HIS A 75 6.96 -13.56 20.73
N PRO A 76 7.25 -14.62 21.52
CA PRO A 76 6.96 -14.63 22.95
C PRO A 76 7.62 -13.46 23.69
N LEU A 77 6.90 -12.89 24.65
CA LEU A 77 7.35 -11.74 25.45
C LEU A 77 7.39 -12.09 26.95
N PRO A 78 8.39 -12.86 27.42
CA PRO A 78 8.60 -13.07 28.85
C PRO A 78 9.08 -11.77 29.52
N ASP A 79 8.81 -11.59 30.82
CA ASP A 79 9.22 -10.39 31.59
C ASP A 79 10.74 -10.14 31.53
N SER A 80 11.54 -11.18 31.38
CA SER A 80 13.01 -11.09 31.21
C SER A 80 13.41 -10.35 29.94
N ARG A 81 12.64 -10.48 28.87
CA ARG A 81 12.88 -9.81 27.58
C ARG A 81 12.58 -8.32 27.68
N LEU A 82 11.46 -7.95 28.29
CA LEU A 82 11.13 -6.55 28.56
C LEU A 82 12.18 -5.89 29.48
N SER A 83 12.67 -6.62 30.47
CA SER A 83 13.73 -6.14 31.37
C SER A 83 15.06 -5.92 30.64
N ASP A 84 15.46 -6.84 29.75
CA ASP A 84 16.67 -6.66 28.92
C ASP A 84 16.52 -5.45 27.97
N ALA A 85 15.37 -5.31 27.31
CA ALA A 85 15.10 -4.16 26.42
C ALA A 85 15.21 -2.82 27.16
N ARG A 86 14.64 -2.71 28.37
CA ARG A 86 14.77 -1.52 29.23
C ARG A 86 16.21 -1.26 29.64
N ASN A 87 16.94 -2.28 30.08
CA ASN A 87 18.34 -2.14 30.49
C ASN A 87 19.21 -1.63 29.35
N ARG A 88 18.95 -2.07 28.12
CA ARG A 88 19.66 -1.60 26.92
C ARG A 88 19.31 -0.17 26.58
N ALA A 89 18.02 0.18 26.56
CA ALA A 89 17.59 1.54 26.27
C ALA A 89 18.21 2.56 27.24
N ASN A 90 18.23 2.23 28.54
CA ASN A 90 18.85 3.05 29.58
C ASN A 90 20.37 3.26 29.42
N GLN A 91 21.08 2.34 28.75
CA GLN A 91 22.51 2.46 28.46
C GLN A 91 22.79 3.34 27.23
N MET A 92 21.75 3.69 26.47
CA MET A 92 21.85 4.51 25.26
C MET A 92 21.53 5.98 25.58
N ALA A 93 22.10 6.89 24.80
CA ALA A 93 21.74 8.29 24.90
C ALA A 93 20.26 8.48 24.53
N ARG A 94 19.48 9.02 25.47
CA ARG A 94 18.06 9.33 25.25
C ARG A 94 17.91 10.33 24.09
N ARG A 95 17.01 10.03 23.17
CA ARG A 95 16.75 10.88 22.01
C ARG A 95 15.26 11.17 21.89
N ILE A 96 14.85 12.39 22.25
CA ILE A 96 13.45 12.79 22.09
C ILE A 96 13.20 13.11 20.62
N THR A 97 12.51 12.22 19.92
CA THR A 97 12.20 12.37 18.48
C THR A 97 10.72 12.61 18.28
N GLN A 98 10.37 13.62 17.49
CA GLN A 98 8.98 13.83 17.08
C GLN A 98 8.71 13.07 15.78
N SER A 99 7.63 12.28 15.76
CA SER A 99 7.21 11.56 14.55
C SER A 99 6.95 12.53 13.39
N THR A 100 7.26 12.07 12.17
CA THR A 100 7.05 12.85 10.95
C THR A 100 5.56 13.04 10.66
N GLN A 101 5.24 14.01 9.80
CA GLN A 101 3.86 14.18 9.32
C GLN A 101 3.36 12.90 8.64
N ASP A 102 4.21 12.27 7.82
CA ASP A 102 3.89 11.05 7.08
C ASP A 102 3.51 9.89 7.98
N TYR A 103 4.16 9.73 9.14
CA TYR A 103 3.76 8.71 10.12
C TYR A 103 2.29 8.89 10.54
N TYR A 104 1.90 10.11 10.88
CA TYR A 104 0.52 10.38 11.30
C TYR A 104 -0.47 10.24 10.14
N MET A 105 -0.11 10.68 8.93
CA MET A 105 -0.94 10.54 7.73
C MET A 105 -1.14 9.08 7.33
N ALA A 106 -0.06 8.30 7.30
CA ALA A 106 -0.10 6.86 7.03
C ALA A 106 -0.96 6.14 8.07
N LYS A 107 -0.81 6.46 9.36
CA LYS A 107 -1.60 5.84 10.43
C LYS A 107 -3.09 6.11 10.30
N VAL A 108 -3.51 7.37 10.08
CA VAL A 108 -4.94 7.67 9.93
C VAL A 108 -5.50 7.12 8.61
N ARG A 109 -4.69 7.05 7.54
CA ARG A 109 -5.10 6.42 6.28
C ARG A 109 -5.30 4.91 6.43
N ALA A 110 -4.36 4.22 7.07
CA ALA A 110 -4.45 2.79 7.37
C ALA A 110 -5.71 2.47 8.19
N LEU A 111 -5.94 3.22 9.27
CA LEU A 111 -7.11 3.02 10.14
C LEU A 111 -8.43 3.48 9.49
N GLY A 112 -8.39 4.46 8.58
CA GLY A 112 -9.59 5.04 7.97
C GLY A 112 -10.07 4.33 6.71
N MET A 113 -9.15 3.80 5.89
CA MET A 113 -9.47 3.18 4.58
C MET A 113 -9.37 1.65 4.59
N TYR A 114 -8.52 1.07 5.45
CA TYR A 114 -8.15 -0.34 5.38
C TYR A 114 -8.46 -1.12 6.65
N SER A 115 -9.20 -0.54 7.60
CA SER A 115 -9.50 -1.20 8.86
C SER A 115 -10.47 -2.36 8.69
N SER A 116 -10.20 -3.46 9.38
CA SER A 116 -11.16 -4.52 9.66
C SER A 116 -12.09 -4.13 10.81
N ALA A 117 -13.21 -4.87 10.97
CA ALA A 117 -14.17 -4.62 12.03
C ALA A 117 -13.49 -4.56 13.42
N GLY A 118 -13.65 -3.43 14.11
CA GLY A 118 -13.10 -3.19 15.45
C GLY A 118 -11.74 -2.47 15.52
N TYR A 119 -11.03 -2.29 14.40
CA TYR A 119 -9.72 -1.63 14.35
C TYR A 119 -9.71 -0.35 13.50
N GLY A 120 -10.87 0.31 13.41
CA GLY A 120 -11.07 1.52 12.61
C GLY A 120 -10.54 2.80 13.24
N LEU A 121 -10.42 3.83 12.40
CA LEU A 121 -10.16 5.20 12.85
C LEU A 121 -11.38 5.72 13.64
N THR A 122 -11.18 5.98 14.93
CA THR A 122 -12.25 6.47 15.82
C THR A 122 -12.15 7.97 16.06
N GLU A 123 -13.26 8.60 16.44
CA GLU A 123 -13.27 10.00 16.87
C GLU A 123 -12.43 10.23 18.13
N ASP A 124 -12.23 9.22 18.98
CA ASP A 124 -11.33 9.34 20.14
C ASP A 124 -9.87 9.56 19.71
N VAL A 125 -9.42 8.81 18.70
CA VAL A 125 -8.06 8.97 18.14
C VAL A 125 -7.92 10.34 17.49
N LEU A 126 -8.93 10.77 16.73
CA LEU A 126 -8.93 12.08 16.07
C LEU A 126 -8.97 13.23 17.09
N GLY A 127 -9.82 13.14 18.11
CA GLY A 127 -9.94 14.13 19.17
C GLY A 127 -8.69 14.23 20.03
N ALA A 128 -7.97 13.13 20.25
CA ALA A 128 -6.65 13.17 20.87
C ALA A 128 -5.62 13.91 20.00
N TYR A 129 -5.64 13.69 18.68
CA TYR A 129 -4.73 14.35 17.75
C TYR A 129 -5.03 15.85 17.57
N GLU A 130 -6.29 16.26 17.67
CA GLU A 130 -6.69 17.68 17.64
C GLU A 130 -6.12 18.48 18.82
N LYS A 131 -5.94 17.84 19.98
CA LYS A 131 -5.32 18.44 21.17
C LYS A 131 -3.79 18.35 21.15
N GLY A 132 -3.23 17.68 20.14
CA GLY A 132 -1.81 17.41 20.00
C GLY A 132 -1.04 18.52 19.30
N ASN A 133 0.15 18.18 18.80
CA ASN A 133 0.99 19.09 18.03
C ASN A 133 0.39 19.37 16.62
N VAL A 134 0.95 20.35 15.91
CA VAL A 134 0.47 20.77 14.58
C VAL A 134 0.40 19.59 13.59
N ARG A 135 1.32 18.64 13.66
CA ARG A 135 1.31 17.48 12.74
C ARG A 135 0.15 16.54 13.01
N GLN A 136 -0.14 16.31 14.29
CA GLN A 136 -1.29 15.53 14.73
C GLN A 136 -2.60 16.23 14.34
N GLN A 137 -2.70 17.54 14.55
CA GLN A 137 -3.89 18.31 14.16
C GLN A 137 -4.17 18.24 12.65
N THR A 138 -3.13 18.36 11.82
CA THR A 138 -3.25 18.18 10.35
C THR A 138 -3.72 16.77 10.01
N ALA A 139 -3.15 15.75 10.65
CA ALA A 139 -3.54 14.36 10.44
C ALA A 139 -4.96 14.07 10.92
N ALA A 140 -5.45 14.73 11.98
CA ALA A 140 -6.83 14.59 12.43
C ALA A 140 -7.81 15.12 11.37
N LYS A 141 -7.54 16.31 10.82
CA LYS A 141 -8.35 16.89 9.73
C LYS A 141 -8.36 16.01 8.49
N TYR A 142 -7.19 15.52 8.09
CA TYR A 142 -7.04 14.59 6.97
C TYR A 142 -7.77 13.26 7.23
N GLY A 143 -7.60 12.66 8.42
CA GLY A 143 -8.30 11.45 8.82
C GLY A 143 -9.83 11.59 8.82
N ARG A 144 -10.36 12.73 9.28
CA ARG A 144 -11.80 13.00 9.20
C ARG A 144 -12.27 13.22 7.75
N ALA A 145 -11.44 13.81 6.89
CA ALA A 145 -11.74 13.91 5.47
C ALA A 145 -11.83 12.53 4.80
N ILE A 146 -10.96 11.58 5.18
CA ILE A 146 -11.04 10.18 4.76
C ILE A 146 -12.36 9.55 5.20
N LEU A 147 -12.76 9.70 6.47
CA LEU A 147 -14.02 9.14 6.95
C LEU A 147 -15.24 9.70 6.18
N PHE A 148 -15.23 11.00 5.86
CA PHE A 148 -16.27 11.59 5.02
C PHE A 148 -16.24 11.05 3.59
N TYR A 149 -15.05 10.85 3.01
CA TYR A 149 -14.90 10.27 1.68
C TYR A 149 -15.42 8.83 1.62
N GLU A 150 -15.06 7.97 2.57
CA GLU A 150 -15.55 6.58 2.68
C GLU A 150 -17.08 6.55 2.86
N ALA A 151 -17.64 7.53 3.59
CA ALA A 151 -19.08 7.72 3.72
C ALA A 151 -19.75 8.37 2.48
N LYS A 152 -19.00 8.56 1.38
CA LYS A 152 -19.43 9.24 0.13
C LYS A 152 -19.93 10.68 0.32
N LYS A 153 -19.59 11.31 1.44
CA LYS A 153 -19.91 12.72 1.76
C LYS A 153 -18.83 13.64 1.18
N TYR A 154 -18.70 13.63 -0.14
CA TYR A 154 -17.60 14.28 -0.87
C TYR A 154 -17.47 15.78 -0.59
N ASP A 155 -18.59 16.52 -0.47
CA ASP A 155 -18.54 17.95 -0.16
C ASP A 155 -18.07 18.25 1.27
N ALA A 156 -18.31 17.34 2.23
CA ALA A 156 -17.77 17.46 3.58
C ALA A 156 -16.27 17.14 3.59
N ALA A 157 -15.85 16.08 2.90
CA ALA A 157 -14.44 15.72 2.75
C ALA A 157 -13.64 16.87 2.09
N ARG A 158 -14.16 17.45 0.99
CA ARG A 158 -13.55 18.58 0.30
C ARG A 158 -13.35 19.79 1.21
N ARG A 159 -14.37 20.14 2.01
CA ARG A 159 -14.31 21.29 2.94
C ARG A 159 -13.17 21.15 3.96
N LEU A 160 -12.80 19.92 4.34
CA LEU A 160 -11.69 19.67 5.23
C LEU A 160 -10.33 19.64 4.52
N ILE A 161 -10.26 19.07 3.30
CA ILE A 161 -8.99 18.87 2.62
C ILE A 161 -8.52 20.09 1.80
N GLN A 162 -9.46 20.91 1.29
CA GLN A 162 -9.13 22.06 0.46
C GLN A 162 -8.21 23.06 1.19
N PRO A 163 -8.47 23.47 2.45
CA PRO A 163 -7.58 24.41 3.15
C PRO A 163 -6.19 23.83 3.42
N LEU A 164 -6.07 22.50 3.59
CA LEU A 164 -4.79 21.83 3.78
C LEU A 164 -3.98 21.85 2.48
N LEU A 165 -4.63 21.54 1.36
CA LEU A 165 -4.05 21.60 0.02
C LEU A 165 -3.68 23.03 -0.40
N ASP A 166 -4.49 24.03 -0.02
CA ASP A 166 -4.18 25.43 -0.33
C ASP A 166 -2.91 25.90 0.40
N LYS A 167 -2.65 25.38 1.60
CA LYS A 167 -1.46 25.67 2.40
C LYS A 167 -0.22 24.92 1.91
N ASP A 168 -0.39 23.70 1.41
CA ASP A 168 0.68 22.84 0.93
C ASP A 168 0.25 22.13 -0.36
N ARG A 169 0.42 22.85 -1.49
CA ARG A 169 -0.11 22.48 -2.82
C ARG A 169 0.54 21.24 -3.41
N ASP A 170 1.72 20.91 -2.92
CA ASP A 170 2.59 19.85 -3.41
C ASP A 170 2.51 18.60 -2.53
N ASN A 171 1.69 18.63 -1.47
CA ASN A 171 1.53 17.50 -0.56
C ASN A 171 0.80 16.33 -1.24
N VAL A 172 1.53 15.23 -1.46
CA VAL A 172 1.00 14.05 -2.14
C VAL A 172 -0.20 13.42 -1.45
N TRP A 173 -0.28 13.46 -0.11
CA TRP A 173 -1.42 12.91 0.64
C TRP A 173 -2.70 13.69 0.36
N PHE A 174 -2.60 15.01 0.24
CA PHE A 174 -3.75 15.88 -0.01
C PHE A 174 -4.18 15.85 -1.47
N LEU A 175 -3.20 15.83 -2.39
CA LEU A 175 -3.44 15.68 -3.82
C LEU A 175 -4.16 14.36 -4.13
N ASP A 176 -3.71 13.27 -3.52
CA ASP A 176 -4.30 11.94 -3.67
C ASP A 176 -5.77 11.92 -3.18
N LEU A 177 -6.03 12.31 -1.92
CA LEU A 177 -7.42 12.31 -1.41
C LEU A 177 -8.33 13.29 -2.16
N MET A 178 -7.82 14.46 -2.58
CA MET A 178 -8.60 15.40 -3.38
C MET A 178 -8.93 14.83 -4.77
N THR A 179 -8.02 14.03 -5.34
CA THR A 179 -8.24 13.32 -6.61
C THR A 179 -9.39 12.33 -6.44
N ASP A 180 -9.36 11.50 -5.40
CA ASP A 180 -10.43 10.55 -5.09
C ASP A 180 -11.80 11.25 -4.91
N ILE A 181 -11.82 12.38 -4.20
CA ILE A 181 -13.04 13.20 -4.01
C ILE A 181 -13.55 13.73 -5.36
N ASP A 182 -12.67 14.29 -6.20
CA ASP A 182 -13.04 14.79 -7.52
C ASP A 182 -13.59 13.67 -8.42
N LEU A 183 -12.94 12.51 -8.47
CA LEU A 183 -13.39 11.36 -9.26
C LEU A 183 -14.74 10.81 -8.75
N GLY A 184 -14.93 10.75 -7.43
CA GLY A 184 -16.20 10.40 -6.80
C GLY A 184 -17.36 11.34 -7.18
N GLN A 185 -17.07 12.61 -7.45
CA GLN A 185 -18.02 13.61 -7.91
C GLN A 185 -18.09 13.79 -9.43
N LYS A 186 -17.45 12.91 -10.21
CA LYS A 186 -17.36 13.00 -11.69
C LYS A 186 -16.69 14.29 -12.19
N ARG A 187 -15.75 14.82 -11.40
CA ARG A 187 -14.93 16.01 -11.67
C ARG A 187 -13.52 15.65 -12.15
N ALA A 188 -13.43 14.71 -13.10
CA ALA A 188 -12.15 14.21 -13.59
C ALA A 188 -11.27 15.31 -14.23
N ALA A 189 -11.87 16.28 -14.92
CA ALA A 189 -11.14 17.39 -15.54
C ALA A 189 -10.39 18.24 -14.50
N GLN A 190 -11.00 18.50 -13.34
CA GLN A 190 -10.37 19.23 -12.23
C GLN A 190 -9.22 18.42 -11.61
N ALA A 191 -9.40 17.12 -11.42
CA ALA A 191 -8.36 16.23 -10.93
C ALA A 191 -7.15 16.18 -11.87
N ILE A 192 -7.39 15.98 -13.17
CA ILE A 192 -6.36 15.95 -14.21
C ILE A 192 -5.58 17.26 -14.22
N SER A 193 -6.25 18.41 -14.26
CA SER A 193 -5.59 19.71 -14.30
C SER A 193 -4.68 19.94 -13.08
N ARG A 194 -5.14 19.57 -11.88
CA ARG A 194 -4.35 19.67 -10.65
C ARG A 194 -3.13 18.76 -10.68
N LEU A 195 -3.31 17.49 -11.05
CA LEU A 195 -2.24 16.50 -11.06
C LEU A 195 -1.22 16.75 -12.17
N GLN A 196 -1.62 17.31 -13.31
CA GLN A 196 -0.69 17.77 -14.34
C GLN A 196 0.25 18.86 -13.81
N ALA A 197 -0.30 19.84 -13.08
CA ALA A 197 0.51 20.89 -12.46
C ALA A 197 1.48 20.33 -11.40
N ALA A 198 0.99 19.46 -10.52
CA ALA A 198 1.81 18.83 -9.49
C ALA A 198 2.91 17.91 -10.07
N ASN A 199 2.58 17.10 -11.08
CA ASN A 199 3.53 16.19 -11.72
C ASN A 199 4.60 16.93 -12.53
N ALA A 200 4.32 18.13 -13.04
CA ALA A 200 5.33 18.97 -13.66
C ALA A 200 6.39 19.44 -12.64
N ALA A 201 5.98 19.78 -11.42
CA ALA A 201 6.88 20.20 -10.35
C ALA A 201 7.64 19.02 -9.71
N GLN A 202 7.00 17.84 -9.60
CA GLN A 202 7.56 16.63 -9.00
C GLN A 202 7.69 15.50 -10.02
N SER A 203 8.42 15.78 -11.10
CA SER A 203 8.64 14.82 -12.17
C SER A 203 9.19 13.50 -11.58
N ASN A 204 8.48 12.39 -11.80
CA ASN A 204 8.77 11.02 -11.34
C ASN A 204 8.23 10.58 -9.97
N ASN A 205 7.29 11.30 -9.35
CA ASN A 205 6.61 10.76 -8.18
C ASN A 205 5.60 9.65 -8.57
N PRO A 206 5.78 8.39 -8.13
CA PRO A 206 4.94 7.27 -8.56
C PRO A 206 3.47 7.43 -8.13
N VAL A 207 3.21 8.02 -6.96
CA VAL A 207 1.85 8.26 -6.45
C VAL A 207 1.12 9.25 -7.37
N LEU A 208 1.78 10.32 -7.80
CA LEU A 208 1.19 11.30 -8.71
C LEU A 208 0.96 10.73 -10.10
N GLN A 209 1.89 9.90 -10.60
CA GLN A 209 1.76 9.24 -11.90
C GLN A 209 0.57 8.28 -11.95
N LEU A 210 0.40 7.43 -10.93
CA LEU A 210 -0.76 6.54 -10.83
C LEU A 210 -2.07 7.31 -10.68
N ASN A 211 -2.12 8.31 -9.80
CA ASN A 211 -3.32 9.14 -9.63
C ASN A 211 -3.71 9.86 -10.93
N LEU A 212 -2.73 10.40 -11.66
CA LEU A 212 -2.98 11.08 -12.93
C LEU A 212 -3.47 10.11 -14.01
N ALA A 213 -2.83 8.94 -14.10
CA ALA A 213 -3.26 7.89 -15.02
C ALA A 213 -4.69 7.42 -14.70
N ASN A 214 -5.00 7.21 -13.41
CA ASN A 214 -6.34 6.86 -12.95
C ASN A 214 -7.38 7.93 -13.32
N ALA A 215 -7.04 9.21 -13.09
CA ALA A 215 -7.91 10.33 -13.45
C ALA A 215 -8.15 10.42 -14.97
N TYR A 216 -7.15 10.10 -15.79
CA TYR A 216 -7.32 9.98 -17.25
C TYR A 216 -8.24 8.83 -17.64
N VAL A 217 -8.14 7.66 -17.00
CA VAL A 217 -9.05 6.52 -17.26
C VAL A 217 -10.50 6.92 -16.92
N GLU A 218 -10.76 7.42 -15.70
CA GLU A 218 -12.12 7.85 -15.31
C GLU A 218 -12.63 9.06 -16.12
N GLY A 219 -11.72 9.90 -16.61
CA GLY A 219 -12.02 11.04 -17.46
C GLY A 219 -12.25 10.70 -18.93
N GLY A 220 -12.25 9.41 -19.31
CA GLY A 220 -12.46 8.99 -20.69
C GLY A 220 -11.30 9.29 -21.64
N GLN A 221 -10.08 9.44 -21.11
CA GLN A 221 -8.85 9.71 -21.86
C GLN A 221 -7.82 8.56 -21.73
N PRO A 222 -8.20 7.30 -22.05
CA PRO A 222 -7.36 6.13 -21.78
C PRO A 222 -6.02 6.13 -22.54
N ALA A 223 -5.94 6.78 -23.71
CA ALA A 223 -4.68 6.92 -24.44
C ALA A 223 -3.62 7.73 -23.66
N GLN A 224 -4.03 8.77 -22.93
CA GLN A 224 -3.12 9.53 -22.07
C GLN A 224 -2.69 8.70 -20.87
N ALA A 225 -3.61 7.92 -20.29
CA ALA A 225 -3.30 6.98 -19.22
C ALA A 225 -2.25 5.94 -19.68
N SER A 226 -2.46 5.24 -20.80
CA SER A 226 -1.51 4.26 -21.32
C SER A 226 -0.13 4.84 -21.59
N LYS A 227 -0.02 6.10 -22.02
CA LYS A 227 1.29 6.75 -22.23
C LYS A 227 2.08 6.88 -20.93
N ILE A 228 1.41 7.23 -19.83
CA ILE A 228 2.02 7.30 -18.49
C ILE A 228 2.33 5.88 -18.00
N LEU A 229 1.34 4.99 -18.07
CA LEU A 229 1.41 3.66 -17.49
C LEU A 229 2.45 2.76 -18.16
N ASN A 230 2.65 2.87 -19.48
CA ASN A 230 3.72 2.14 -20.17
C ASN A 230 5.12 2.49 -19.66
N ARG A 231 5.36 3.75 -19.25
CA ARG A 231 6.63 4.16 -18.62
C ARG A 231 6.68 3.76 -17.16
N TYR A 232 5.54 3.89 -16.47
CA TYR A 232 5.40 3.53 -15.07
C TYR A 232 5.70 2.04 -14.84
N THR A 233 5.04 1.14 -15.57
CA THR A 233 5.22 -0.31 -15.40
C THR A 233 6.60 -0.79 -15.84
N PHE A 234 7.27 -0.04 -16.72
CA PHE A 234 8.67 -0.28 -17.03
C PHE A 234 9.60 0.07 -15.87
N ALA A 235 9.36 1.18 -15.16
CA ALA A 235 10.15 1.62 -14.01
C ALA A 235 9.80 0.90 -12.71
N HIS A 236 8.55 0.44 -12.59
CA HIS A 236 7.97 -0.22 -11.41
C HIS A 236 7.30 -1.55 -11.81
N PRO A 237 8.07 -2.53 -12.32
CA PRO A 237 7.51 -3.79 -12.82
C PRO A 237 6.83 -4.63 -11.74
N ASP A 238 7.17 -4.41 -10.46
CA ASP A 238 6.65 -5.15 -9.31
C ASP A 238 5.38 -4.51 -8.69
N ASP A 239 4.89 -3.39 -9.23
CA ASP A 239 3.68 -2.74 -8.74
C ASP A 239 2.44 -3.18 -9.54
N PRO A 240 1.55 -4.01 -8.96
CA PRO A 240 0.36 -4.49 -9.66
C PRO A 240 -0.63 -3.37 -10.00
N ASN A 241 -0.64 -2.26 -9.26
CA ASN A 241 -1.58 -1.15 -9.54
C ASN A 241 -1.34 -0.53 -10.92
N GLY A 242 -0.07 -0.40 -11.32
CA GLY A 242 0.30 0.09 -12.64
C GLY A 242 -0.17 -0.85 -13.76
N TRP A 243 0.02 -2.15 -13.58
CA TRP A 243 -0.41 -3.17 -14.54
C TRP A 243 -1.93 -3.25 -14.66
N ASP A 244 -2.65 -3.20 -13.54
CA ASP A 244 -4.12 -3.23 -13.52
C ASP A 244 -4.74 -1.99 -14.18
N LEU A 245 -4.17 -0.81 -13.92
CA LEU A 245 -4.60 0.41 -14.62
C LEU A 245 -4.24 0.39 -16.10
N LEU A 246 -3.08 -0.17 -16.47
CA LEU A 246 -2.69 -0.29 -17.89
C LEU A 246 -3.65 -1.23 -18.62
N ALA A 247 -4.02 -2.34 -18.02
CA ALA A 247 -5.03 -3.24 -18.56
C ALA A 247 -6.38 -2.53 -18.78
N GLN A 248 -6.84 -1.73 -17.80
CA GLN A 248 -8.08 -0.95 -17.94
C GLN A 248 -7.99 0.08 -19.07
N ALA A 249 -6.87 0.82 -19.15
CA ALA A 249 -6.64 1.81 -20.20
C ALA A 249 -6.57 1.17 -21.59
N SER A 250 -5.89 0.03 -21.73
CA SER A 250 -5.81 -0.71 -23.00
C SER A 250 -7.16 -1.30 -23.40
N ALA A 251 -7.93 -1.84 -22.45
CA ALA A 251 -9.28 -2.33 -22.69
C ALA A 251 -10.21 -1.21 -23.19
N ALA A 252 -10.16 -0.04 -22.56
CA ALA A 252 -10.96 1.12 -22.97
C ALA A 252 -10.58 1.68 -24.36
N GLN A 253 -9.39 1.34 -24.87
CA GLN A 253 -8.96 1.65 -26.24
C GLN A 253 -9.24 0.54 -27.25
N GLY A 254 -9.72 -0.63 -26.80
CA GLY A 254 -9.87 -1.81 -27.66
C GLY A 254 -8.56 -2.50 -28.02
N LEU A 255 -7.46 -2.20 -27.32
CA LEU A 255 -6.13 -2.78 -27.53
C LEU A 255 -6.02 -4.13 -26.80
N ARG A 256 -6.64 -5.16 -27.39
CA ARG A 256 -6.86 -6.45 -26.71
C ARG A 256 -5.58 -7.21 -26.37
N ASP A 257 -4.56 -7.18 -27.24
CA ASP A 257 -3.28 -7.84 -26.96
C ASP A 257 -2.55 -7.19 -25.78
N GLU A 258 -2.53 -5.85 -25.74
CA GLU A 258 -1.90 -5.09 -24.66
C GLU A 258 -2.65 -5.25 -23.34
N GLU A 259 -3.99 -5.29 -23.38
CA GLU A 259 -4.81 -5.61 -22.22
C GLU A 259 -4.46 -6.98 -21.64
N LEU A 260 -4.41 -8.02 -22.49
CA LEU A 260 -4.10 -9.39 -22.06
C LEU A 260 -2.68 -9.47 -21.47
N SER A 261 -1.71 -8.81 -22.10
CA SER A 261 -0.34 -8.74 -21.59
C SER A 261 -0.26 -8.05 -20.23
N ALA A 262 -0.92 -6.91 -20.04
CA ALA A 262 -0.90 -6.19 -18.77
C ALA A 262 -1.59 -6.98 -17.64
N ARG A 263 -2.73 -7.63 -17.94
CA ARG A 263 -3.40 -8.53 -16.98
C ARG A 263 -2.51 -9.73 -16.61
N ALA A 264 -1.75 -10.26 -17.56
CA ALA A 264 -0.84 -11.37 -17.31
C ALA A 264 0.24 -11.00 -16.28
N GLU A 265 0.79 -9.79 -16.34
CA GLU A 265 1.79 -9.31 -15.37
C GLU A 265 1.21 -9.22 -13.96
N SER A 266 0.01 -8.65 -13.81
CA SER A 266 -0.70 -8.61 -12.51
C SER A 266 -0.93 -10.02 -11.94
N LEU A 267 -1.35 -10.98 -12.78
CA LEU A 267 -1.50 -12.38 -12.36
C LEU A 267 -0.15 -13.03 -11.99
N ALA A 268 0.92 -12.73 -12.73
CA ALA A 268 2.24 -13.26 -12.44
C ALA A 268 2.77 -12.75 -11.09
N LEU A 269 2.60 -11.47 -10.78
CA LEU A 269 2.93 -10.88 -9.48
C LEU A 269 2.11 -11.50 -8.34
N GLY A 270 0.86 -11.86 -8.60
CA GLY A 270 0.01 -12.62 -7.68
C GLY A 270 0.33 -14.13 -7.59
N GLY A 271 1.39 -14.61 -8.24
CA GLY A 271 1.81 -16.02 -8.23
C GLY A 271 0.98 -16.94 -9.13
N ARG A 272 0.01 -16.42 -9.89
CA ARG A 272 -0.86 -17.19 -10.80
C ARG A 272 -0.21 -17.37 -12.17
N LEU A 273 0.96 -18.02 -12.19
CA LEU A 273 1.82 -18.14 -13.37
C LEU A 273 1.16 -18.85 -14.55
N ASP A 274 0.38 -19.91 -14.31
CA ASP A 274 -0.31 -20.65 -15.38
C ASP A 274 -1.34 -19.77 -16.11
N GLN A 275 -2.10 -18.99 -15.36
CA GLN A 275 -3.09 -18.07 -15.93
C GLN A 275 -2.41 -16.93 -16.69
N ALA A 276 -1.32 -16.40 -16.15
CA ALA A 276 -0.51 -15.37 -16.82
C ALA A 276 0.03 -15.86 -18.17
N ILE A 277 0.60 -17.08 -18.22
CA ILE A 277 1.07 -17.72 -19.46
C ILE A 277 -0.07 -17.89 -20.46
N GLY A 278 -1.26 -18.31 -20.01
CA GLY A 278 -2.45 -18.43 -20.85
C GLY A 278 -2.85 -17.09 -21.50
N LEU A 279 -2.87 -16.01 -20.72
CA LEU A 279 -3.18 -14.67 -21.25
C LEU A 279 -2.13 -14.17 -22.24
N LEU A 280 -0.84 -14.35 -21.97
CA LEU A 280 0.23 -13.98 -22.90
C LEU A 280 0.18 -14.81 -24.19
N SER A 281 -0.17 -16.09 -24.10
CA SER A 281 -0.34 -16.95 -25.27
C SER A 281 -1.47 -16.44 -26.16
N ASN A 282 -2.59 -16.03 -25.55
CA ASN A 282 -3.69 -15.40 -26.26
C ASN A 282 -3.28 -14.04 -26.87
N ALA A 283 -2.48 -13.23 -26.16
CA ALA A 283 -1.95 -11.96 -26.68
C ALA A 283 -1.03 -12.18 -27.90
N SER A 284 -0.15 -13.19 -27.83
CA SER A 284 0.75 -13.59 -28.91
C SER A 284 -0.02 -14.05 -30.16
N ALA A 285 -1.06 -14.86 -29.98
CA ALA A 285 -1.89 -15.36 -31.07
C ALA A 285 -2.65 -14.27 -31.86
N LEU A 286 -2.88 -13.10 -31.24
CA LEU A 286 -3.51 -11.95 -31.90
C LEU A 286 -2.54 -11.14 -32.79
N GLN A 287 -1.24 -11.38 -32.68
CA GLN A 287 -0.22 -10.61 -33.41
C GLN A 287 0.18 -11.28 -34.73
N LYS A 288 0.69 -10.46 -35.66
CA LYS A 288 1.26 -10.97 -36.90
C LYS A 288 2.50 -11.83 -36.60
N LEU A 289 2.57 -12.99 -37.27
CA LEU A 289 3.71 -13.90 -37.17
C LEU A 289 5.02 -13.19 -37.52
N GLY A 290 6.03 -13.35 -36.65
CA GLY A 290 7.35 -12.72 -36.78
C GLY A 290 7.41 -11.25 -36.38
N SER A 291 6.32 -10.69 -35.85
CA SER A 291 6.32 -9.31 -35.35
C SER A 291 7.10 -9.17 -34.05
N LEU A 292 7.63 -7.97 -33.80
CA LEU A 292 8.35 -7.65 -32.57
C LEU A 292 7.43 -7.77 -31.34
N LYS A 293 6.13 -7.45 -31.47
CA LYS A 293 5.14 -7.64 -30.40
C LYS A 293 4.96 -9.12 -30.04
N GLN A 294 4.80 -9.99 -31.05
CA GLN A 294 4.70 -11.43 -30.83
C GLN A 294 5.94 -11.96 -30.09
N ALA A 295 7.14 -11.63 -30.58
CA ALA A 295 8.40 -12.07 -29.97
C ALA A 295 8.55 -11.61 -28.50
N ARG A 296 8.02 -10.43 -28.14
CA ARG A 296 8.01 -9.96 -26.75
C ARG A 296 7.10 -10.81 -25.86
N TYR A 297 5.88 -11.13 -26.33
CA TYR A 297 4.95 -11.96 -25.57
C TYR A 297 5.51 -13.38 -25.39
N ASP A 298 6.07 -13.97 -26.45
CA ASP A 298 6.68 -15.30 -26.41
C ASP A 298 7.89 -15.35 -25.46
N ALA A 299 8.78 -14.35 -25.52
CA ALA A 299 9.91 -14.26 -24.60
C ALA A 299 9.47 -14.15 -23.13
N ARG A 300 8.38 -13.41 -22.85
CA ARG A 300 7.83 -13.30 -21.49
C ARG A 300 7.20 -14.62 -21.03
N ILE A 301 6.52 -15.37 -21.91
CA ILE A 301 6.02 -16.72 -21.61
C ILE A 301 7.16 -17.63 -21.17
N ASP A 302 8.30 -17.61 -21.87
CA ASP A 302 9.46 -18.42 -21.52
C ASP A 302 10.04 -18.07 -20.15
N GLN A 303 10.12 -16.77 -19.81
CA GLN A 303 10.53 -16.32 -18.48
C GLN A 303 9.59 -16.84 -17.38
N LEU A 304 8.27 -16.77 -17.58
CA LEU A 304 7.30 -17.25 -16.60
C LEU A 304 7.34 -18.78 -16.45
N ARG A 305 7.58 -19.52 -17.54
CA ARG A 305 7.77 -20.98 -17.49
C ARG A 305 9.01 -21.37 -16.69
N GLN A 306 10.12 -20.66 -16.87
CA GLN A 306 11.34 -20.86 -16.08
C GLN A 306 11.09 -20.60 -14.59
N LEU A 307 10.38 -19.50 -14.28
CA LEU A 307 9.99 -19.18 -12.90
C LEU A 307 9.11 -20.29 -12.29
N GLN A 308 8.15 -20.81 -13.05
CA GLN A 308 7.28 -21.90 -12.61
C GLN A 308 8.07 -23.18 -12.31
N GLN A 309 9.03 -23.54 -13.15
CA GLN A 309 9.90 -24.71 -12.91
C GLN A 309 10.70 -24.56 -11.61
N ARG A 310 11.17 -23.35 -11.32
CA ARG A 310 11.88 -23.02 -10.08
C ARG A 310 10.98 -23.18 -8.86
N PHE A 311 9.73 -22.71 -8.92
CA PHE A 311 8.79 -22.81 -7.81
C PHE A 311 8.21 -24.22 -7.58
N ARG A 312 8.11 -25.07 -8.62
CA ARG A 312 7.69 -26.47 -8.46
C ARG A 312 8.55 -27.26 -7.47
N GLN A 313 9.82 -26.87 -7.29
CA GLN A 313 10.72 -27.51 -6.33
C GLN A 313 10.29 -27.27 -4.87
N TYR A 314 9.56 -26.18 -4.59
CA TYR A 314 9.11 -25.80 -3.26
C TYR A 314 7.64 -26.16 -3.00
N GLN A 315 6.90 -26.61 -4.01
CA GLN A 315 5.50 -27.08 -3.88
C GLN A 315 5.40 -28.55 -3.44
N ARG A 316 6.53 -29.25 -3.27
CA ARG A 316 6.57 -30.60 -2.68
C ARG A 316 6.75 -30.52 -1.17
N SER A 317 5.64 -30.44 -0.45
CA SER A 317 5.49 -30.86 0.95
C SER A 317 4.02 -30.77 1.35
#